data_AF-A0A5R2N4C6-F1
#
_entry.id   AF-A0A5R2N4C6-F1
#
_cell.length_a   1.000
_cell.length_b   1.000
_cell.length_c   1.000
_cell.angle_alpha   90.00
_cell.angle_beta   90.00
_cell.angle_gamma   90.00
#
_symmetry.space_group_name_H-M   'P 1'
#
loop_
_entity.id
_entity.type
_entity.pdbx_description
1 polymer ?
#
loop_
_entity_poly.entity_id
_entity_poly.type
_entity_poly.pdbx_seq_one_letter_code
_entity_poly.pdbx_strand_id
1 'polypeptide(L)'
;SLAAAKVPPSAQGELQGAMTSIFSITSIITPLLYTAIFSWFTGPSAPVTFGGAPYLVGACFLVLAVIVFVTKVTRPATIGNAAADVAEDGAQA
;
A
#
# COMPACT_ATOMS: atom_id res chain seq x y z
N SER A 1 13.58 0.28 -6.39
CA SER A 1 12.33 0.71 -5.71
C SER A 1 12.52 0.64 -4.20
N LEU A 2 11.91 1.55 -3.41
CA LEU A 2 12.04 1.63 -1.95
C LEU A 2 11.77 0.29 -1.24
N ALA A 3 10.90 -0.56 -1.80
CA ALA A 3 10.62 -1.91 -1.31
C ALA A 3 11.74 -2.94 -1.62
N ALA A 4 12.43 -2.80 -2.75
CA ALA A 4 13.51 -3.71 -3.18
C ALA A 4 14.85 -3.42 -2.49
N ALA A 5 15.01 -2.24 -1.88
CA ALA A 5 16.24 -1.82 -1.23
C ALA A 5 16.54 -2.59 0.08
N LYS A 6 15.57 -3.30 0.65
CA LYS A 6 15.70 -4.07 1.91
C LYS A 6 15.87 -5.58 1.71
N VAL A 7 16.03 -6.04 0.47
CA VAL A 7 16.12 -7.47 0.14
C VAL A 7 17.36 -7.73 -0.71
N PRO A 8 18.11 -8.83 -0.45
CA PRO A 8 19.27 -9.18 -1.25
C PRO A 8 18.94 -9.25 -2.75
N PRO A 9 19.85 -8.86 -3.65
CA PRO A 9 19.62 -8.89 -5.10
C PRO A 9 19.10 -10.23 -5.64
N SER A 10 19.47 -11.34 -5.01
CA SER A 10 19.01 -12.69 -5.34
C SER A 10 17.50 -12.91 -5.17
N ALA A 11 16.81 -12.12 -4.32
CA ALA A 11 15.38 -12.27 -4.02
C ALA A 11 14.51 -11.15 -4.64
N GLN A 12 15.11 -10.19 -5.34
CA GLN A 12 14.36 -9.05 -5.90
C GLN A 12 13.41 -9.47 -7.03
N GLY A 13 13.78 -10.48 -7.83
CA GLY A 13 12.91 -11.03 -8.89
C GLY A 13 11.64 -11.69 -8.34
N GLU A 14 11.75 -12.45 -7.26
CA GLU A 14 10.60 -13.10 -6.61
C GLU A 14 9.63 -12.08 -6.02
N LEU A 15 10.15 -11.06 -5.31
CA LEU A 15 9.33 -10.00 -4.75
C LEU A 15 8.67 -9.13 -5.81
N GLN A 16 9.40 -8.77 -6.87
CA GLN A 16 8.83 -8.03 -8.00
C GLN A 16 7.76 -8.85 -8.72
N GLY A 17 8.00 -10.15 -8.91
CA GLY A 17 7.03 -11.09 -9.46
C GLY A 17 5.78 -11.21 -8.60
N ALA A 18 5.92 -11.34 -7.28
CA ALA A 18 4.79 -11.39 -6.35
C ALA A 18 3.94 -10.11 -6.40
N MET A 19 4.57 -8.93 -6.36
CA MET A 19 3.89 -7.64 -6.47
C MET A 19 3.16 -7.49 -7.81
N THR A 20 3.80 -7.92 -8.91
CA THR A 20 3.21 -7.87 -10.25
C THR A 20 2.00 -8.80 -10.35
N SER A 21 2.11 -10.03 -9.83
CA SER A 21 0.99 -10.97 -9.81
C SER A 21 -0.21 -10.44 -9.03
N ILE A 22 0.02 -9.83 -7.86
CA ILE A 22 -1.05 -9.19 -7.07
C ILE A 22 -1.71 -8.06 -7.87
N PHE A 23 -0.92 -7.21 -8.53
CA PHE A 23 -1.45 -6.12 -9.35
C PHE A 23 -2.27 -6.64 -10.54
N SER A 24 -1.79 -7.69 -11.22
CA SER A 24 -2.50 -8.33 -12.33
C SER A 24 -3.85 -8.89 -11.89
N ILE A 25 -3.88 -9.63 -10.77
CA ILE A 25 -5.13 -10.16 -10.20
C ILE A 25 -6.08 -9.02 -9.85
N THR A 26 -5.58 -7.96 -9.20
CA THR A 26 -6.38 -6.79 -8.83
C THR A 26 -6.95 -6.11 -10.07
N SER A 27 -6.18 -6.03 -11.16
CA SER A 27 -6.60 -5.39 -12.41
C SER A 27 -7.68 -6.19 -13.16
N ILE A 28 -7.79 -7.49 -12.93
CA ILE A 28 -8.87 -8.33 -13.47
C ILE A 28 -10.14 -8.18 -12.62
N ILE A 29 -9.99 -8.22 -11.29
CA ILE A 29 -11.13 -8.23 -10.36
C ILE A 29 -11.78 -6.85 -10.27
N THR A 30 -10.99 -5.77 -10.26
CA THR A 30 -11.48 -4.41 -10.02
C THR A 30 -12.51 -3.95 -11.06
N PRO A 31 -12.29 -4.11 -12.38
CA PRO A 31 -13.30 -3.74 -13.37
C PRO A 31 -14.61 -4.51 -13.19
N LEU A 32 -14.55 -5.82 -12.94
CA LEU A 32 -15.75 -6.64 -12.71
C LEU A 32 -16.52 -6.18 -11.48
N LEU A 33 -15.83 -5.92 -10.38
CA LEU A 33 -16.44 -5.41 -9.15
C LEU A 33 -17.05 -4.02 -9.35
N TYR A 34 -16.31 -3.09 -9.94
CA TYR A 34 -16.75 -1.70 -10.10
C TYR A 34 -17.90 -1.58 -11.09
N THR A 35 -17.86 -2.34 -12.18
CA THR A 35 -18.96 -2.37 -13.16
C THR A 35 -20.23 -2.97 -12.55
N ALA A 36 -20.13 -4.02 -11.74
CA ALA A 36 -21.28 -4.60 -11.05
C ALA A 36 -21.92 -3.60 -10.07
N ILE A 37 -21.10 -2.91 -9.27
CA ILE A 37 -21.57 -1.88 -8.33
C ILE A 37 -22.20 -0.72 -9.11
N PHE A 38 -21.55 -0.24 -10.16
CA PHE A 38 -22.09 0.83 -11.00
C PHE A 38 -23.46 0.45 -11.56
N SER A 39 -23.56 -0.72 -12.20
CA SER A 39 -24.81 -1.24 -12.77
C SER A 39 -25.94 -1.30 -11.75
N TRP A 40 -25.65 -1.76 -10.53
CA TRP A 40 -26.66 -1.86 -9.47
C TRP A 40 -27.16 -0.48 -9.00
N PHE A 41 -26.27 0.50 -8.85
CA PHE A 41 -26.60 1.85 -8.39
C PHE A 41 -27.05 2.82 -9.49
N THR A 42 -27.01 2.41 -10.76
CA THR A 42 -27.55 3.19 -11.89
C THR A 42 -28.68 2.48 -12.61
N GLY A 43 -29.11 1.31 -12.13
CA GLY A 43 -30.18 0.52 -12.73
C GLY A 43 -31.58 1.03 -12.39
N PRO A 44 -32.62 0.54 -13.10
CA PRO A 44 -34.01 0.96 -12.90
C PRO A 44 -34.55 0.70 -11.48
N SER A 45 -33.99 -0.30 -10.80
CA SER A 45 -34.38 -0.72 -9.45
C SER A 45 -33.38 -0.25 -8.37
N ALA A 46 -32.54 0.75 -8.68
CA ALA A 46 -31.55 1.24 -7.73
C ALA A 46 -32.26 1.82 -6.48
N PRO A 47 -31.90 1.38 -5.27
CA PRO A 47 -32.48 1.94 -4.04
C PRO A 47 -32.07 3.41 -3.85
N VAL A 48 -30.88 3.78 -4.33
CA VAL A 48 -30.38 5.15 -4.45
C VAL A 48 -29.62 5.26 -5.76
N THR A 49 -30.01 6.18 -6.64
CA THR A 49 -29.30 6.42 -7.90
C THR A 49 -28.01 7.19 -7.64
N PHE A 50 -26.88 6.49 -7.64
CA PHE A 50 -25.58 7.10 -7.33
C PHE A 50 -24.45 6.43 -8.12
N GLY A 51 -24.07 7.02 -9.26
CA GLY A 51 -22.98 6.52 -10.11
C GLY A 51 -21.59 6.56 -9.45
N GLY A 52 -21.44 7.26 -8.32
CA GLY A 52 -20.20 7.33 -7.56
C GLY A 52 -19.95 6.14 -6.61
N ALA A 53 -20.90 5.19 -6.50
CA ALA A 53 -20.81 4.07 -5.56
C ALA A 53 -19.51 3.23 -5.69
N PRO A 54 -18.99 2.92 -6.89
CA PRO A 54 -17.73 2.19 -7.02
C PRO A 54 -16.54 2.92 -6.40
N TYR A 55 -16.51 4.26 -6.53
CA TYR A 55 -15.43 5.07 -5.95
C TYR A 55 -15.50 5.12 -4.43
N LEU A 56 -16.69 5.04 -3.82
CA LEU A 56 -16.81 4.91 -2.36
C LEU A 56 -16.23 3.58 -1.87
N VAL A 57 -16.44 2.48 -2.60
CA VAL A 57 -15.79 1.20 -2.26
C VAL A 57 -14.27 1.31 -2.35
N GLY A 58 -13.75 1.97 -3.39
CA GLY A 58 -12.33 2.29 -3.48
C GLY A 58 -11.81 3.14 -2.32
N ALA A 59 -12.57 4.16 -1.91
CA ALA A 59 -12.25 4.98 -0.75
C ALA A 59 -12.22 4.14 0.55
N CYS A 60 -13.16 3.22 0.74
CA CYS A 60 -13.15 2.30 1.87
C CYS A 60 -11.89 1.41 1.88
N PHE A 61 -11.49 0.84 0.73
CA PHE A 61 -10.25 0.07 0.64
C PHE A 61 -9.01 0.92 0.94
N LEU A 62 -8.96 2.16 0.47
CA LEU A 62 -7.87 3.07 0.77
C LEU A 62 -7.79 3.40 2.27
N VAL A 63 -8.92 3.68 2.90
CA VAL A 63 -8.98 3.93 4.35
C VAL A 63 -8.49 2.71 5.13
N LEU A 64 -8.92 1.50 4.76
CA LEU A 64 -8.43 0.26 5.37
C LEU A 64 -6.92 0.10 5.20
N ALA A 65 -6.39 0.37 4.01
CA ALA A 65 -4.96 0.31 3.74
C ALA A 65 -4.18 1.32 4.59
N VAL A 66 -4.69 2.55 4.75
CA VAL A 66 -4.10 3.57 5.61
C VAL A 66 -4.13 3.13 7.07
N ILE A 67 -5.25 2.57 7.56
CA ILE A 67 -5.36 2.04 8.93
C ILE A 67 -4.31 0.97 9.17
N VAL A 68 -4.15 0.01 8.26
CA VAL A 68 -3.12 -1.03 8.36
C VAL A 68 -1.73 -0.40 8.36
N PHE A 69 -1.46 0.56 7.47
CA PHE A 69 -0.17 1.22 7.37
C PHE A 69 0.19 1.94 8.68
N VAL A 70 -0.69 2.78 9.21
CA VAL A 70 -0.40 3.56 10.43
C VAL A 70 -0.33 2.69 11.69
N THR A 71 -1.02 1.54 11.72
CA THR A 71 -1.03 0.64 12.89
C THR A 71 0.11 -0.39 12.87
N LYS A 72 0.63 -0.75 11.69
CA LYS A 72 1.61 -1.83 11.55
C LYS A 72 3.00 -1.39 11.12
N VAL A 73 3.16 -0.19 10.54
CA VAL A 73 4.47 0.30 10.12
C VAL A 73 5.15 1.07 11.25
N THR A 74 6.15 0.44 11.86
CA THR A 74 6.99 1.07 12.89
C THR A 74 7.89 2.14 12.26
N ARG A 75 7.93 3.33 12.88
CA ARG A 75 8.86 4.40 12.47
C ARG A 75 10.30 3.90 12.68
N PRO A 76 11.20 4.02 11.68
CA PRO A 76 12.62 3.74 11.89
C PRO A 76 13.15 4.62 13.02
N ALA A 77 13.87 4.05 13.99
CA ALA A 77 14.52 4.81 15.04
C ALA A 77 15.42 5.87 14.41
N THR A 78 15.18 7.13 14.75
CA THR A 78 16.00 8.27 14.37
C THR A 78 17.47 7.94 14.63
N ILE A 79 18.36 8.18 13.66
CA ILE A 79 19.81 8.06 13.84
C ILE A 79 20.24 9.14 14.86
N GLY A 80 20.08 8.84 16.14
CA GLY A 80 20.45 9.70 17.27
C GLY A 80 21.78 9.33 17.90
N ASN A 81 22.29 8.11 17.65
CA ASN A 81 23.51 7.60 18.30
C ASN A 81 24.78 7.72 17.45
N ALA A 82 24.67 7.90 16.13
CA ALA A 82 25.86 8.01 15.27
C ALA A 82 26.67 9.30 15.54
N ALA A 83 26.03 10.35 16.07
CA ALA A 83 26.73 11.58 16.47
C ALA A 83 27.41 11.46 17.85
N ALA A 84 26.94 10.54 18.70
CA ALA A 84 27.52 10.31 20.03
C ALA A 84 28.79 9.45 19.93
N ASP A 85 28.79 8.41 19.07
CA ASP A 85 29.94 7.52 18.89
C ASP A 85 31.15 8.24 18.23
N VAL A 86 30.90 9.21 17.34
CA VAL A 86 31.95 10.03 16.71
C VAL A 86 32.52 11.07 17.69
N ALA A 87 31.72 11.55 18.64
CA ALA A 87 32.17 12.47 19.67
C ALA A 87 33.02 11.75 20.75
N GLU A 88 32.73 10.48 21.04
CA GLU A 88 33.55 9.66 21.94
C GLU A 88 34.88 9.24 21.32
N ASP A 89 34.91 8.85 20.03
CA ASP A 89 36.15 8.47 19.32
C ASP A 89 37.11 9.67 19.14
N GLY A 90 36.56 10.86 18.87
CA GLY A 90 37.35 12.10 18.76
C GLY A 90 37.84 12.67 20.10
N ALA A 91 37.31 12.21 21.23
CA ALA A 91 37.75 12.60 22.58
C ALA A 91 38.84 11.68 23.15
N GLN A 92 39.12 10.56 22.48
CA GLN A 92 40.17 9.59 22.84
C GLN A 92 41.41 9.66 21.93
N ALA A 93 41.44 10.58 20.96
CA ALA A 93 42.55 10.81 20.02
C ALA A 93 43.42 12.03 20.39
#